data_AF-A0A0M3QM23-F1
#
_entry.id   AF-A0A0M3QM23-F1
#
_cell.length_a   1.000
_cell.length_b   1.000
_cell.length_c   1.000
_cell.angle_alpha   90.00
_cell.angle_beta   90.00
_cell.angle_gamma   90.00
#
_symmetry.space_group_name_H-M   'P 1'
#
loop_
_entity.id
_entity.type
_entity.pdbx_description
1 polymer ?
#
loop_
_entity_poly.entity_id
_entity_poly.type
_entity_poly.pdbx_seq_one_letter_code
_entity_poly.pdbx_strand_id
1 'polypeptide(L)' 'MTSQSDKYAFLWDGSEEGWVVIRTKIGPGAIYNIATHTALVIENDQAAERAIRLMRENGRPLLDSIP' A
#
# COMPACT_ATOMS: atom_id res chain seq x y z
N MET A 1 16.42 11.44 15.24
CA MET A 1 15.16 10.72 15.49
C MET A 1 14.65 10.24 14.14
N THR A 2 14.95 8.99 13.75
CA THR A 2 14.34 8.40 12.56
C THR A 2 12.90 8.10 12.93
N SER A 3 11.98 8.93 12.43
CA SER A 3 10.55 8.73 12.63
C SER A 3 10.20 7.32 12.22
N GLN A 4 9.36 6.64 12.98
CA GLN A 4 8.95 5.26 12.71
C GLN A 4 8.38 5.07 11.29
N SER A 5 7.96 6.17 10.66
CA SER A 5 7.60 6.34 9.25
C SER A 5 8.69 5.92 8.26
N ASP A 6 9.99 6.15 8.55
CA ASP A 6 11.10 5.81 7.65
C ASP A 6 11.31 4.31 7.49
N LYS A 7 10.92 3.51 8.49
CA LYS A 7 11.09 2.04 8.44
C LYS A 7 10.26 1.36 7.36
N TYR A 8 9.35 2.09 6.73
CA TYR A 8 8.44 1.58 5.71
C TYR A 8 8.44 2.44 4.45
N ALA A 9 9.32 3.44 4.36
CA ALA A 9 9.44 4.30 3.18
C ALA A 9 9.84 3.52 1.92
N PHE A 10 10.51 2.37 2.07
CA PHE A 10 10.80 1.46 0.95
C PHE A 10 9.56 0.73 0.41
N LEU A 11 8.46 0.69 1.16
CA LEU A 11 7.22 0.07 0.69
C LEU A 11 6.52 1.02 -0.27
N TRP A 12 6.36 2.28 0.10
CA TRP A 12 5.74 3.28 -0.76
C TRP A 12 5.91 4.68 -0.14
N ASP A 13 6.47 5.62 -0.90
CA ASP A 13 6.67 7.02 -0.48
C ASP A 13 5.69 7.99 -1.16
N GLY A 14 4.82 7.49 -2.04
CA GLY A 14 3.86 8.29 -2.79
C GLY A 14 4.41 9.03 -4.01
N SER A 15 5.69 8.86 -4.33
CA SER A 15 6.31 9.48 -5.51
C SER A 15 5.94 8.76 -6.82
N GLU A 16 5.75 7.45 -6.76
CA GLU A 16 5.42 6.65 -7.93
C GLU A 16 3.92 6.68 -8.27
N GLU A 17 3.62 6.75 -9.57
CA GLU A 17 2.26 6.67 -10.09
C GLU A 17 1.76 5.21 -10.19
N GLY A 18 0.43 5.06 -10.31
CA GLY A 18 -0.19 3.74 -10.55
C GLY A 18 -0.43 2.88 -9.31
N TRP A 19 0.01 3.31 -8.12
CA TRP A 19 -0.24 2.58 -6.88
C TRP A 19 -1.70 2.67 -6.41
N VAL A 20 -2.31 1.51 -6.18
CA VAL A 20 -3.67 1.30 -5.70
C VAL A 20 -3.67 0.28 -4.56
N VAL A 21 -4.72 0.31 -3.74
CA VAL A 21 -4.95 -0.72 -2.73
C VAL A 21 -6.04 -1.67 -3.23
N ILE A 22 -5.74 -2.96 -3.27
CA ILE A 22 -6.69 -4.01 -3.62
C ILE A 22 -7.30 -4.56 -2.35
N ARG A 23 -8.64 -4.55 -2.28
CA ARG A 23 -9.37 -5.18 -1.18
C ARG A 23 -9.23 -6.69 -1.26
N THR A 24 -8.79 -7.28 -0.15
CA THR A 24 -8.82 -8.73 0.03
C THR A 24 -10.03 -9.10 0.87
N LYS A 25 -10.57 -10.32 0.67
CA LYS A 25 -11.67 -10.84 1.51
C LYS A 25 -11.24 -11.06 2.96
N ILE A 26 -9.94 -11.23 3.19
CA ILE A 26 -9.32 -11.51 4.47
C ILE A 26 -8.09 -10.60 4.59
N GLY A 27 -7.94 -9.94 5.74
CA GLY A 27 -6.80 -9.05 6.02
C GLY A 27 -6.95 -7.62 5.49
N PRO A 28 -5.90 -6.79 5.63
CA PRO A 28 -5.99 -5.34 5.43
C PRO A 28 -6.04 -4.89 3.96
N GLY A 29 -5.73 -5.79 3.02
CA GLY A 29 -5.62 -5.53 1.59
C GLY A 29 -4.19 -5.73 1.07
N ALA A 30 -4.01 -5.56 -0.24
CA ALA A 30 -2.70 -5.62 -0.90
C ALA A 30 -2.41 -4.30 -1.62
N ILE A 31 -1.14 -3.91 -1.69
CA ILE A 31 -0.71 -2.73 -2.43
C ILE A 31 -0.25 -3.19 -3.82
N TYR A 32 -0.78 -2.58 -4.88
CA TYR A 32 -0.52 -2.98 -6.26
C TYR A 32 -0.23 -1.77 -7.14
N ASN A 33 0.75 -1.87 -8.02
CA ASN A 33 1.02 -0.86 -9.04
C ASN A 33 0.45 -1.32 -10.39
N ILE A 34 -0.55 -0.61 -10.92
CA ILE A 34 -1.19 -0.95 -12.19
C ILE A 34 -0.30 -0.68 -13.40
N ALA A 35 0.66 0.24 -13.30
CA ALA A 35 1.55 0.59 -14.41
C ALA A 35 2.64 -0.46 -14.60
N THR A 36 3.21 -0.96 -13.51
CA THR A 36 4.31 -1.93 -13.53
C THR A 36 3.87 -3.37 -13.27
N HIS A 37 2.58 -3.59 -12.97
CA HIS A 37 2.01 -4.89 -12.57
C HIS A 37 2.75 -5.52 -11.38
N THR A 38 3.22 -4.68 -10.44
CA THR A 38 3.98 -5.12 -9.26
C THR A 38 3.11 -5.08 -8.01
N ALA A 39 3.18 -6.13 -7.18
CA ALA A 39 2.49 -6.21 -5.90
C ALA A 39 3.48 -6.11 -4.74
N LEU A 40 3.09 -5.40 -3.68
CA LEU A 40 3.79 -5.37 -2.41
C LEU A 40 3.00 -6.17 -1.39
N VAL A 41 3.66 -7.20 -0.85
CA VAL A 41 3.15 -8.03 0.23
C VAL A 41 3.84 -7.62 1.52
N ILE A 42 3.06 -7.20 2.51
CA ILE A 42 3.55 -6.83 3.84
C ILE A 42 3.07 -7.91 4.80
N GLU A 43 3.96 -8.79 5.25
CA GLU A 43 3.62 -9.91 6.14
C GLU A 43 3.20 -9.49 7.55
N ASN A 44 3.58 -8.29 7.97
CA ASN A 44 3.20 -7.74 9.26
C ASN A 44 1.89 -6.96 9.14
N ASP A 45 0.81 -7.50 9.69
CA ASP A 45 -0.53 -6.91 9.60
C ASP A 45 -0.58 -5.45 10.05
N GLN A 46 0.10 -5.08 11.16
CA GLN A 46 0.11 -3.69 11.64
C GLN A 46 0.88 -2.75 10.71
N ALA A 47 1.90 -3.25 10.02
CA ALA A 47 2.60 -2.47 9.00
C ALA A 47 1.74 -2.33 7.73
N ALA A 48 1.04 -3.39 7.33
CA ALA A 48 0.14 -3.39 6.19
C ALA A 48 -1.03 -2.41 6.40
N GLU A 49 -1.68 -2.45 7.56
CA GLU A 49 -2.74 -1.51 7.93
C GLU A 49 -2.26 -0.06 7.90
N ARG A 50 -1.07 0.21 8.44
CA ARG A 50 -0.49 1.57 8.43
C ARG A 50 -0.20 2.06 7.03
N ALA A 51 0.41 1.22 6.17
CA ALA A 51 0.71 1.58 4.79
C ALA A 51 -0.57 1.85 3.99
N ILE A 52 -1.57 0.97 4.11
CA ILE A 52 -2.86 1.12 3.43
C ILE A 52 -3.61 2.36 3.92
N ARG A 53 -3.57 2.66 5.23
CA ARG A 53 -4.16 3.90 5.77
C ARG A 53 -3.48 5.12 5.17
N LEU A 54 -2.15 5.14 5.10
CA LEU A 54 -1.39 6.24 4.52
C LEU A 54 -1.72 6.44 3.03
N MET A 55 -1.85 5.35 2.25
CA MET A 55 -2.26 5.44 0.86
C MET A 55 -3.66 6.04 0.69
N ARG A 56 -4.62 5.67 1.56
CA ARG A 56 -5.97 6.26 1.57
C ARG A 56 -5.94 7.74 1.94
N GLU A 57 -5.18 8.11 2.97
CA GLU A 57 -4.99 9.51 3.38
C GLU A 57 -4.38 10.37 2.24
N ASN A 58 -3.55 9.77 1.39
CA ASN A 58 -2.97 10.39 0.20
C ASN A 58 -3.85 10.26 -1.07
N GLY A 59 -5.12 9.85 -0.93
CA GLY A 59 -6.10 9.82 -2.03
C GLY A 59 -5.88 8.71 -3.06
N ARG A 60 -5.14 7.64 -2.73
CA ARG A 60 -4.91 6.54 -3.68
C ARG A 60 -6.15 5.68 -3.89
N PRO A 61 -6.40 5.21 -5.13
CA PRO A 61 -7.59 4.43 -5.45
C PRO A 61 -7.65 3.12 -4.65
N LEU A 62 -8.86 2.74 -4.26
CA LEU A 62 -9.16 1.40 -3.78
C LEU A 62 -9.86 0.61 -4.90
N LEU A 63 -9.35 -0.58 -5.20
CA LEU A 63 -9.95 -1.51 -6.15
C LEU A 63 -10.49 -2.75 -5.43
N ASP A 64 -11.58 -3.31 -5.95
CA ASP A 64 -12.15 -4.58 -5.48
C ASP A 64 -11.44 -5.80 -6.08
N SER A 65 -10.72 -5.61 -7.19
CA SER A 65 -9.95 -6.64 -7.88
C SER A 65 -8.78 -6.03 -8.66
N ILE A 66 -7.79 -6.85 -8.99
CA ILE A 66 -6.79 -6.52 -10.01
C ILE A 66 -7.55 -6.35 -11.35
N PRO A 67 -7.24 -5.32 -12.17
CA PRO A 67 -7.78 -5.19 -13.52
C PRO A 67 -7.36 -6.34 -14.46
#